data_AF-A0A379LI85-F1
#
_entry.id   AF-A0A379LI85-F1
#
_cell.length_a   1.000
_cell.length_b   1.000
_cell.length_c   1.000
_cell.angle_alpha   90.00
_cell.angle_beta   90.00
_cell.angle_gamma   90.00
#
_symmetry.space_group_name_H-M   'P 1'
#
loop_
_entity.id
_entity.type
_entity.pdbx_description
1 polymer ?
#
loop_
_entity_poly.entity_id
_entity_poly.type
_entity_poly.pdbx_seq_one_letter_code
_entity_poly.pdbx_strand_id
1 'polypeptide(L)'
;MFDFIKKTIQKNTLKNEDSQQATQLEAVAKEVVANYPQGRDRNELTKFQHHGDTVTLDLRLDEEANPEEVQRQLGLKLKPLGIEEVNLNIALLPKATGVNIMPDNSSMPVSSTKGSAKTLPKTIDAAAKQSTAAEPPITKRAPTQSSLQPHPRIKHILVVASGKGGVGKSTTTVNIALALQKLGNRVGVLDADIYGPSMPSMLGVEGVKPQLENEQFVPVEAHGLAMLSIGSLLDGDNTPVAWRGPKATGALMQLFNQTNWPMLDYLVIDMPPGTGDIQLTLAQRIPVTGAVIVTTPQHIALMDAQKGIEMFNKTSIPVIGVVENMALHTCSNCGHTEAIFGAGGGESIAKEYQVPLLGQLPLASDIRAQADKGVPSVIANEGQGDDYAQFYLDIATNIEVNIERFAKKRDDGRIF
;
A
#
# COMPACT_ATOMS: atom_id res chain seq x y z
N MET A 1 -7.83 12.61 54.26
CA MET A 1 -7.89 11.13 54.26
C MET A 1 -9.23 10.60 53.73
N PHE A 2 -10.38 11.22 54.05
CA PHE A 2 -11.71 10.82 53.57
C PHE A 2 -11.94 10.98 52.04
N ASP A 3 -11.39 12.00 51.37
CA ASP A 3 -11.58 12.19 49.92
C ASP A 3 -10.79 11.21 49.05
N PHE A 4 -9.67 10.68 49.55
CA PHE A 4 -8.87 9.69 48.83
C PHE A 4 -9.55 8.31 48.83
N ILE A 5 -10.25 7.98 49.91
CA ILE A 5 -11.02 6.74 50.04
C ILE A 5 -12.26 6.78 49.12
N LYS A 6 -12.99 7.90 49.07
CA LYS A 6 -14.13 8.07 48.14
C LYS A 6 -13.71 7.96 46.66
N LYS A 7 -12.63 8.61 46.25
CA LYS A 7 -12.11 8.51 44.87
C LYS A 7 -11.66 7.10 44.50
N THR A 8 -11.09 6.36 45.45
CA THR A 8 -10.63 4.98 45.21
C THR A 8 -11.82 4.00 45.14
N ILE A 9 -12.83 4.18 45.98
CA ILE A 9 -14.07 3.40 45.94
C ILE A 9 -14.80 3.66 44.61
N GLN A 10 -14.97 4.93 44.21
CA GLN A 10 -15.68 5.29 42.97
C GLN A 10 -14.96 4.81 41.70
N LYS A 11 -13.61 4.81 41.67
CA LYS A 11 -12.82 4.20 40.59
C LYS A 11 -12.94 2.67 40.55
N ASN A 12 -13.05 2.01 41.69
CA ASN A 12 -13.22 0.57 41.76
C ASN A 12 -14.66 0.14 41.39
N THR A 13 -15.66 0.98 41.69
CA THR A 13 -17.05 0.75 41.26
C THR A 13 -17.20 0.87 39.74
N LEU A 14 -16.66 1.94 39.14
CA LEU A 14 -16.68 2.14 37.68
C LEU A 14 -15.92 1.05 36.91
N LYS A 15 -14.75 0.61 37.41
CA LYS A 15 -14.02 -0.51 36.80
C LYS A 15 -14.76 -1.86 36.90
N ASN A 16 -15.52 -2.07 37.98
CA ASN A 16 -16.31 -3.29 38.13
C ASN A 16 -17.55 -3.26 37.22
N GLU A 17 -18.19 -2.10 37.04
CA GLU A 17 -19.33 -1.93 36.11
C GLU A 17 -18.90 -2.10 34.65
N ASP A 18 -17.79 -1.49 34.22
CA ASP A 18 -17.22 -1.66 32.86
C ASP A 18 -16.81 -3.11 32.58
N SER A 19 -16.26 -3.80 33.57
CA SER A 19 -15.87 -5.22 33.44
C SER A 19 -17.07 -6.15 33.38
N GLN A 20 -18.16 -5.86 34.10
CA GLN A 20 -19.40 -6.64 34.05
C GLN A 20 -20.13 -6.42 32.72
N GLN A 21 -20.19 -5.17 32.24
CA GLN A 21 -20.79 -4.84 30.96
C GLN A 21 -20.02 -5.49 29.79
N ALA A 22 -18.69 -5.44 29.80
CA ALA A 22 -17.87 -6.10 28.78
C ALA A 22 -18.08 -7.62 28.75
N THR A 23 -18.22 -8.26 29.92
CA THR A 23 -18.50 -9.71 30.03
C THR A 23 -19.88 -10.06 29.47
N GLN A 24 -20.88 -9.22 29.72
CA GLN A 24 -22.23 -9.39 29.20
C GLN A 24 -22.28 -9.23 27.67
N LEU A 25 -21.61 -8.21 27.14
CA LEU A 25 -21.52 -7.97 25.70
C LEU A 25 -20.80 -9.11 24.97
N GLU A 26 -19.71 -9.63 25.56
CA GLU A 26 -18.98 -10.78 25.02
C GLU A 26 -19.84 -12.06 25.00
N ALA A 27 -20.63 -12.30 26.05
CA ALA A 27 -21.53 -13.46 26.10
C ALA A 27 -22.60 -13.41 25.00
N VAL A 28 -23.20 -12.24 24.77
CA VAL A 28 -24.19 -12.04 23.69
C VAL A 28 -23.54 -12.22 22.32
N ALA A 29 -22.33 -11.71 22.12
CA ALA A 29 -21.60 -11.91 20.88
C ALA A 29 -21.30 -13.40 20.61
N LYS A 30 -20.87 -14.15 21.62
CA LYS A 30 -20.65 -15.61 21.52
C LYS A 30 -21.94 -16.35 21.18
N GLU A 31 -23.07 -15.97 21.77
CA GLU A 31 -24.37 -16.58 21.49
C GLU A 31 -24.80 -16.37 20.04
N VAL A 32 -24.61 -15.16 19.49
CA VAL A 32 -24.95 -14.84 18.09
C VAL A 32 -24.10 -15.65 17.11
N VAL A 33 -22.80 -15.76 17.38
CA VAL A 33 -21.86 -16.52 16.53
C VAL A 33 -22.14 -18.02 16.59
N ALA A 34 -22.40 -18.57 17.78
CA ALA A 34 -22.67 -19.99 17.99
C ALA A 34 -24.05 -20.45 17.50
N ASN A 35 -25.02 -19.55 17.41
CA ASN A 35 -26.36 -19.86 16.91
C ASN A 35 -26.55 -19.50 15.42
N TYR A 36 -25.49 -19.05 14.75
CA TYR A 36 -25.58 -18.76 13.32
C TYR A 36 -25.79 -20.08 12.53
N PRO A 37 -26.83 -20.19 11.67
CA PRO A 37 -27.26 -21.46 11.11
C PRO A 37 -26.23 -22.14 10.21
N GLN A 38 -25.46 -21.36 9.44
CA GLN A 38 -24.42 -21.85 8.54
C GLN A 38 -23.10 -21.97 9.29
N GLY A 39 -22.50 -23.16 9.34
CA GLY A 39 -21.22 -23.35 10.03
C GLY A 39 -21.31 -23.37 11.56
N ARG A 40 -22.47 -23.72 12.13
CA ARG A 40 -22.76 -23.69 13.58
C ARG A 40 -21.68 -24.29 14.49
N ASP A 41 -21.01 -25.36 14.04
CA ASP A 41 -19.97 -26.07 14.80
C ASP A 41 -18.54 -25.62 14.45
N ARG A 42 -18.39 -24.65 13.55
CA ARG A 42 -17.10 -24.15 13.03
C ARG A 42 -16.91 -22.65 13.24
N ASN A 43 -17.97 -21.91 13.50
CA ASN A 43 -17.91 -20.48 13.77
C ASN A 43 -17.39 -20.21 15.18
N GLU A 44 -16.41 -19.34 15.32
CA GLU A 44 -15.77 -19.03 16.60
C GLU A 44 -15.50 -17.54 16.74
N LEU A 45 -15.84 -16.99 17.92
CA LEU A 45 -15.36 -15.67 18.34
C LEU A 45 -13.97 -15.84 18.96
N THR A 46 -12.94 -15.44 18.23
CA THR A 46 -11.54 -15.60 18.64
C THR A 46 -11.02 -14.46 19.51
N LYS A 47 -11.59 -13.27 19.38
CA LYS A 47 -11.22 -12.09 20.18
C LYS A 47 -12.39 -11.14 20.31
N PHE A 48 -12.51 -10.52 21.49
CA PHE A 48 -13.50 -9.51 21.79
C PHE A 48 -12.81 -8.29 22.42
N GLN A 49 -13.13 -7.09 21.92
CA GLN A 49 -12.68 -5.83 22.50
C GLN A 49 -13.84 -4.85 22.57
N HIS A 50 -14.03 -4.22 23.73
CA HIS A 50 -15.06 -3.23 23.99
C HIS A 50 -14.41 -1.91 24.41
N HIS A 51 -14.79 -0.81 23.76
CA HIS A 51 -14.35 0.53 24.10
C HIS A 51 -15.50 1.53 23.89
N GLY A 52 -16.07 2.03 25.00
CA GLY A 52 -17.17 3.00 24.94
C GLY A 52 -18.43 2.40 24.32
N ASP A 53 -18.87 2.97 23.20
CA ASP A 53 -20.02 2.55 22.40
C ASP A 53 -19.65 1.62 21.23
N THR A 54 -18.38 1.22 21.14
CA THR A 54 -17.83 0.46 20.02
C THR A 54 -17.34 -0.91 20.47
N VAL A 55 -17.69 -1.94 19.69
CA VAL A 55 -17.19 -3.31 19.87
C VAL A 55 -16.43 -3.76 18.63
N THR A 56 -15.24 -4.35 18.83
CA THR A 56 -14.46 -5.00 17.78
C THR A 56 -14.38 -6.50 18.05
N LEU A 57 -14.76 -7.32 17.06
CA LEU A 57 -14.78 -8.77 17.16
C LEU A 57 -13.91 -9.41 16.07
N ASP A 58 -13.07 -10.37 16.46
CA ASP A 58 -12.35 -11.23 15.52
C ASP A 58 -13.09 -12.56 15.40
N LEU A 59 -13.68 -12.83 14.24
CA LEU A 59 -14.49 -14.01 13.96
C LEU A 59 -13.77 -14.96 13.02
N ARG A 60 -13.81 -16.25 13.33
CA ARG A 60 -13.60 -17.32 12.35
C ARG A 60 -14.96 -17.83 11.93
N LEU A 61 -15.27 -17.72 10.65
CA LEU A 61 -16.54 -18.17 10.11
C LEU A 61 -16.29 -19.28 9.08
N ASP A 62 -17.24 -20.19 8.95
CA ASP A 62 -17.25 -21.15 7.85
C ASP A 62 -17.34 -20.42 6.49
N GLU A 63 -16.76 -21.01 5.43
CA GLU A 63 -16.80 -20.44 4.07
C GLU A 63 -18.23 -20.19 3.56
N GLU A 64 -19.22 -20.95 4.05
CA GLU A 64 -20.64 -20.80 3.67
C GLU A 64 -21.40 -19.76 4.52
N ALA A 65 -20.75 -19.18 5.55
CA ALA A 65 -21.38 -18.15 6.37
C ALA A 65 -21.44 -16.80 5.61
N ASN A 66 -22.54 -16.05 5.76
CA ASN A 66 -22.65 -14.70 5.20
C ASN A 66 -22.18 -13.66 6.23
N PRO A 67 -21.02 -13.00 6.02
CA PRO A 67 -20.46 -11.99 6.91
C PRO A 67 -21.41 -10.83 7.23
N GLU A 68 -22.17 -10.35 6.24
CA GLU A 68 -23.05 -9.20 6.38
C GLU A 68 -24.24 -9.52 7.29
N GLU A 69 -24.78 -10.73 7.19
CA GLU A 69 -25.87 -11.18 8.04
C GLU A 69 -25.39 -11.38 9.49
N VAL A 70 -24.17 -11.91 9.69
CA VAL A 70 -23.56 -12.02 11.03
C VAL A 70 -23.38 -10.63 11.64
N GLN A 71 -22.88 -9.66 10.87
CA GLN A 71 -22.74 -8.27 11.31
C GLN A 71 -24.08 -7.65 11.68
N ARG A 72 -25.12 -7.87 10.86
CA ARG A 72 -26.47 -7.37 11.11
C ARG A 72 -27.06 -7.93 12.40
N GLN A 73 -26.92 -9.23 12.64
CA GLN A 73 -27.43 -9.88 13.86
C GLN A 73 -26.69 -9.38 15.11
N LEU A 74 -25.37 -9.23 15.03
CA LEU A 74 -24.57 -8.65 16.13
C LEU A 74 -24.99 -7.21 16.43
N GLY A 75 -25.18 -6.38 15.40
CA GLY A 75 -25.68 -5.02 15.57
C GLY A 75 -27.05 -4.98 16.25
N LEU A 76 -28.00 -5.83 15.85
CA LEU A 76 -29.34 -5.88 16.45
C LEU A 76 -29.34 -6.32 17.93
N LYS A 77 -28.43 -7.22 18.31
CA LYS A 77 -28.35 -7.76 19.68
C LYS A 77 -27.53 -6.90 20.62
N LEU A 78 -26.53 -6.18 20.11
CA LEU A 78 -25.65 -5.32 20.92
C LEU A 78 -26.17 -3.88 21.05
N LYS A 79 -26.98 -3.39 20.10
CA LYS A 79 -27.56 -2.04 20.15
C LYS A 79 -28.39 -1.75 21.41
N PRO A 80 -29.25 -2.66 21.92
CA PRO A 80 -29.97 -2.44 23.18
C PRO A 80 -29.06 -2.37 24.41
N LEU A 81 -27.79 -2.78 24.29
CA LEU A 81 -26.79 -2.80 25.36
C LEU A 81 -25.86 -1.58 25.31
N GLY A 82 -26.17 -0.58 24.47
CA GLY A 82 -25.44 0.70 24.39
C GLY A 82 -24.35 0.74 23.33
N ILE A 83 -24.29 -0.23 22.42
CA ILE A 83 -23.29 -0.28 21.33
C ILE A 83 -23.86 0.35 20.06
N GLU A 84 -23.20 1.38 19.54
CA GLU A 84 -23.59 2.05 18.30
C GLU A 84 -22.81 1.51 17.09
N GLU A 85 -21.58 1.02 17.31
CA GLU A 85 -20.69 0.56 16.24
C GLU A 85 -20.14 -0.85 16.51
N VAL A 86 -20.22 -1.72 15.49
CA VAL A 86 -19.72 -3.11 15.52
C VAL A 86 -18.73 -3.32 14.38
N ASN A 87 -17.45 -3.45 14.73
CA ASN A 87 -16.35 -3.70 13.82
C ASN A 87 -15.98 -5.18 13.80
N LEU A 88 -15.91 -5.78 12.61
CA LEU A 88 -15.62 -7.21 12.44
C LEU A 88 -14.33 -7.45 11.65
N ASN A 89 -13.46 -8.30 12.18
CA ASN A 89 -12.36 -8.91 11.44
C ASN A 89 -12.70 -10.38 11.21
N ILE A 90 -12.90 -10.78 9.95
CA ILE A 90 -13.39 -12.13 9.61
C ILE A 90 -12.29 -12.93 8.91
N ALA A 91 -12.07 -14.15 9.39
CA ALA A 91 -11.28 -15.18 8.71
C ALA A 91 -12.19 -16.34 8.30
N LEU A 92 -12.23 -16.67 7.01
CA LEU A 92 -13.03 -17.78 6.49
C LEU A 92 -12.27 -19.11 6.61
N LEU A 93 -12.96 -20.16 7.08
CA LEU A 93 -12.42 -21.51 7.23
C LEU A 93 -12.64 -22.33 5.95
N PRO A 94 -11.62 -22.98 5.38
CA PRO A 94 -11.77 -23.76 4.15
C PRO A 94 -12.70 -24.97 4.32
N LYS A 95 -13.31 -25.44 3.23
CA LYS A 95 -14.16 -26.65 3.19
C LYS A 95 -13.48 -27.87 3.81
N ALA A 96 -14.21 -28.60 4.65
CA ALA A 96 -13.78 -29.89 5.17
C ALA A 96 -13.74 -30.93 4.03
N THR A 97 -12.55 -31.33 3.60
CA THR A 97 -12.39 -32.45 2.66
C THR A 97 -12.73 -33.76 3.38
N GLY A 98 -13.76 -34.45 2.89
CA GLY A 98 -14.18 -35.76 3.37
C GLY A 98 -13.04 -36.79 3.34
N VAL A 99 -13.07 -37.67 4.33
CA VAL A 99 -12.17 -38.81 4.53
C VAL A 99 -11.98 -39.60 3.24
N ASN A 100 -10.75 -39.63 2.71
CA ASN A 100 -10.35 -40.60 1.71
C ASN A 100 -9.62 -41.76 2.40
N ILE A 101 -10.21 -42.94 2.24
CA ILE A 101 -9.76 -44.24 2.74
C ILE A 101 -8.39 -44.57 2.11
N MET A 102 -7.39 -44.85 2.94
CA MET A 102 -6.10 -45.39 2.49
C MET A 102 -6.28 -46.86 2.06
N PRO A 103 -5.64 -47.32 0.96
CA PRO A 103 -5.35 -48.72 0.83
C PRO A 103 -4.10 -49.07 1.64
N ASP A 104 -4.24 -50.16 2.38
CA ASP A 104 -3.21 -50.87 3.12
C ASP A 104 -2.05 -51.27 2.19
N ASN A 105 -0.82 -50.95 2.56
CA ASN A 105 0.34 -51.72 2.11
C ASN A 105 1.51 -51.54 3.07
N SER A 106 1.60 -52.51 3.96
CA SER A 106 2.80 -52.94 4.65
C SER A 106 3.95 -53.18 3.65
N SER A 107 5.11 -52.57 3.94
CA SER A 107 6.49 -53.06 3.73
C SER A 107 7.43 -51.91 3.36
N MET A 108 8.29 -51.54 4.32
CA MET A 108 9.56 -50.91 3.98
C MET A 108 10.49 -51.95 3.36
N PRO A 109 11.41 -51.51 2.49
CA PRO A 109 12.80 -51.89 2.73
C PRO A 109 13.68 -50.65 2.89
N VAL A 110 14.55 -50.75 3.89
CA VAL A 110 15.67 -49.84 4.12
C VAL A 110 16.72 -50.07 3.03
N SER A 111 17.20 -49.01 2.38
CA SER A 111 18.47 -49.04 1.65
C SER A 111 19.15 -47.68 1.67
N SER A 112 20.39 -47.72 2.15
CA SER A 112 21.39 -46.66 2.22
C SER A 112 21.98 -46.31 0.87
N THR A 113 22.10 -45.02 0.54
CA THR A 113 23.31 -44.52 -0.16
C THR A 113 23.52 -43.02 0.04
N LYS A 114 24.78 -42.66 0.32
CA LYS A 114 25.32 -41.31 0.46
C LYS A 114 25.29 -40.56 -0.88
N GLY A 115 24.92 -39.28 -0.84
CA GLY A 115 25.07 -38.34 -1.96
C GLY A 115 25.03 -36.90 -1.46
N SER A 116 26.18 -36.24 -1.48
CA SER A 116 26.44 -34.90 -0.95
C SER A 116 25.65 -33.81 -1.69
N ALA A 117 24.91 -32.97 -0.95
CA ALA A 117 24.44 -31.67 -1.44
C ALA A 117 24.77 -30.60 -0.40
N LYS A 118 25.50 -29.58 -0.85
CA LYS A 118 25.99 -28.44 -0.09
C LYS A 118 24.83 -27.71 0.59
N THR A 119 24.91 -27.62 1.91
CA THR A 119 24.02 -26.85 2.78
C THR A 119 24.15 -25.36 2.45
N LEU A 120 23.05 -24.74 2.01
CA LEU A 120 22.87 -23.29 2.07
C LEU A 120 22.93 -22.84 3.55
N PRO A 121 23.53 -21.68 3.87
CA PRO A 121 23.62 -21.23 5.25
C PRO A 121 22.22 -20.96 5.83
N LYS A 122 22.01 -21.47 7.05
CA LYS A 122 20.81 -21.24 7.85
C LYS A 122 20.63 -19.74 8.07
N THR A 123 19.45 -19.23 7.73
CA THR A 123 18.97 -17.94 8.24
C THR A 123 19.07 -17.99 9.76
N ILE A 124 19.88 -17.10 10.32
CA ILE A 124 19.96 -16.85 11.76
C ILE A 124 18.56 -16.48 12.25
N ASP A 125 17.97 -17.36 13.06
CA ASP A 125 16.82 -17.06 13.89
C ASP A 125 17.16 -15.85 14.76
N ALA A 126 16.75 -14.67 14.34
CA ALA A 126 16.69 -13.48 15.18
C ALA A 126 15.48 -13.58 16.13
N ALA A 127 15.34 -14.72 16.81
CA ALA A 127 14.52 -14.82 18.02
C ALA A 127 15.32 -14.21 19.18
N ALA A 128 15.52 -12.89 19.12
CA ALA A 128 15.95 -12.13 20.27
C ALA A 128 14.79 -12.16 21.29
N LYS A 129 15.11 -12.62 22.51
CA LYS A 129 14.23 -12.68 23.68
C LYS A 129 13.33 -11.45 23.78
N GLN A 130 12.02 -11.66 23.82
CA GLN A 130 11.03 -10.64 24.16
C GLN A 130 11.34 -10.03 25.54
N SER A 131 11.87 -8.81 25.56
CA SER A 131 11.78 -7.94 26.72
C SER A 131 10.41 -7.27 26.72
N THR A 132 9.59 -7.52 27.74
CA THR A 132 8.31 -6.87 28.02
C THR A 132 8.46 -5.43 28.51
N ALA A 133 9.33 -4.65 27.86
CA ALA A 133 9.43 -3.21 28.08
C ALA A 133 8.47 -2.50 27.13
N ALA A 134 7.56 -1.70 27.66
CA ALA A 134 6.76 -0.76 26.88
C ALA A 134 7.70 0.04 25.95
N GLU A 135 7.28 0.20 24.69
CA GLU A 135 8.01 1.00 23.71
C GLU A 135 8.36 2.37 24.33
N PRO A 136 9.64 2.78 24.34
CA PRO A 136 10.00 4.07 24.91
C PRO A 136 9.27 5.17 24.14
N PRO A 137 8.80 6.23 24.82
CA PRO A 137 8.17 7.34 24.12
C PRO A 137 9.13 7.88 23.06
N ILE A 138 8.59 8.20 21.87
CA ILE A 138 9.34 8.79 20.76
C ILE A 138 9.91 10.13 21.24
N THR A 139 11.14 10.12 21.73
CA THR A 139 11.83 11.27 22.34
C THR A 139 12.65 12.07 21.32
N LYS A 140 12.79 11.56 20.09
CA LYS A 140 13.48 12.25 18.99
C LYS A 140 12.45 12.71 17.97
N ARG A 141 12.46 14.01 17.63
CA ARG A 141 11.71 14.55 16.49
C ARG A 141 12.05 13.73 15.24
N ALA A 142 11.04 13.41 14.44
CA ALA A 142 11.24 12.75 13.15
C ALA A 142 12.27 13.56 12.32
N PRO A 143 13.22 12.89 11.64
CA PRO A 143 14.18 13.58 10.79
C PRO A 143 13.45 14.40 9.73
N THR A 144 13.88 15.63 9.52
CA THR A 144 13.38 16.46 8.41
C THR A 144 14.00 15.97 7.09
N GLN A 145 13.33 16.18 5.96
CA GLN A 145 13.84 15.81 4.63
C GLN A 145 15.24 16.35 4.31
N SER A 146 15.61 17.50 4.88
CA SER A 146 16.94 18.11 4.76
C SER A 146 18.04 17.37 5.52
N SER A 147 17.68 16.54 6.50
CA SER A 147 18.64 15.79 7.33
C SER A 147 18.96 14.40 6.75
N LEU A 148 18.17 13.94 5.77
CA LEU A 148 18.39 12.66 5.10
C LEU A 148 19.50 12.79 4.04
N GLN A 149 20.43 11.84 4.05
CA GLN A 149 21.49 11.76 3.07
C GLN A 149 20.92 11.42 1.68
N PRO A 150 21.28 12.16 0.63
CA PRO A 150 20.89 11.82 -0.75
C PRO A 150 21.41 10.43 -1.15
N HIS A 151 20.67 9.75 -2.04
CA HIS A 151 21.12 8.47 -2.57
C HIS A 151 22.29 8.69 -3.55
N PRO A 152 23.38 7.91 -3.46
CA PRO A 152 24.61 8.16 -4.24
C PRO A 152 24.48 7.96 -5.74
N ARG A 153 23.40 7.31 -6.21
CA ARG A 153 23.15 7.03 -7.64
C ARG A 153 21.89 7.64 -8.23
N ILE A 154 21.06 8.32 -7.42
CA ILE A 154 19.76 8.86 -7.87
C ILE A 154 19.76 10.38 -7.69
N LYS A 155 19.54 11.14 -8.77
CA LYS A 155 19.51 12.62 -8.73
C LYS A 155 18.20 13.14 -8.13
N HIS A 156 17.06 12.68 -8.63
CA HIS A 156 15.74 13.05 -8.12
C HIS A 156 14.93 11.82 -7.70
N ILE A 157 14.32 11.88 -6.53
CA ILE A 157 13.33 10.89 -6.09
C ILE A 157 11.96 11.56 -6.14
N LEU A 158 11.13 11.12 -7.10
CA LEU A 158 9.79 11.61 -7.31
C LEU A 158 8.80 10.59 -6.74
N VAL A 159 7.97 10.99 -5.80
CA VAL A 159 6.93 10.10 -5.26
C VAL A 159 5.60 10.42 -5.90
N VAL A 160 4.86 9.40 -6.33
CA VAL A 160 3.51 9.54 -6.87
C VAL A 160 2.53 8.96 -5.86
N ALA A 161 1.63 9.80 -5.37
CA ALA A 161 0.69 9.46 -4.30
C ALA A 161 -0.75 9.74 -4.73
N SER A 162 -1.68 9.03 -4.08
CA SER A 162 -3.11 9.29 -4.19
C SER A 162 -3.78 9.11 -2.84
N GLY A 163 -4.78 9.95 -2.58
CA GLY A 163 -5.54 9.87 -1.35
C GLY A 163 -6.45 8.63 -1.25
N LYS A 164 -6.84 8.05 -2.40
CA LYS A 164 -7.66 6.84 -2.47
C LYS A 164 -7.13 5.85 -3.50
N GLY A 165 -7.56 4.60 -3.40
CA GLY A 165 -7.38 3.58 -4.43
C GLY A 165 -8.24 3.86 -5.66
N GLY A 166 -7.81 3.38 -6.84
CA GLY A 166 -8.61 3.42 -8.07
C GLY A 166 -8.61 4.73 -8.86
N VAL A 167 -7.84 5.76 -8.47
CA VAL A 167 -7.70 7.01 -9.27
C VAL A 167 -6.77 6.88 -10.49
N GLY A 168 -6.20 5.69 -10.73
CA GLY A 168 -5.22 5.47 -11.80
C GLY A 168 -3.80 5.96 -11.47
N LYS A 169 -3.43 5.97 -10.18
CA LYS A 169 -2.10 6.34 -9.69
C LYS A 169 -1.00 5.54 -10.40
N SER A 170 -1.00 4.21 -10.31
CA SER A 170 0.05 3.35 -10.89
C SER A 170 0.17 3.48 -12.41
N THR A 171 -0.97 3.56 -13.11
CA THR A 171 -1.01 3.83 -14.56
C THR A 171 -0.36 5.17 -14.90
N THR A 172 -0.65 6.20 -14.10
CA THR A 172 -0.05 7.53 -14.25
C THR A 172 1.45 7.49 -13.93
N THR A 173 1.85 6.79 -12.86
CA THR A 173 3.26 6.64 -12.46
C THR A 173 4.10 6.02 -13.56
N VAL A 174 3.64 4.91 -14.15
CA VAL A 174 4.33 4.22 -15.24
C VAL A 174 4.48 5.12 -16.47
N ASN A 175 3.41 5.78 -16.90
CA ASN A 175 3.47 6.67 -18.06
C ASN A 175 4.32 7.93 -17.80
N ILE A 176 4.30 8.51 -16.60
CA ILE A 176 5.22 9.61 -16.23
C ILE A 176 6.68 9.15 -16.31
N ALA A 177 6.99 7.96 -15.80
CA ALA A 177 8.36 7.43 -15.84
C ALA A 177 8.86 7.24 -17.28
N LEU A 178 8.02 6.65 -18.15
CA LEU A 178 8.32 6.49 -19.56
C LEU A 178 8.39 7.83 -20.31
N ALA A 179 7.56 8.80 -19.94
CA ALA A 179 7.60 10.14 -20.52
C ALA A 179 8.90 10.87 -20.14
N LEU A 180 9.31 10.83 -18.87
CA LEU A 180 10.61 11.35 -18.42
C LEU A 180 11.78 10.68 -19.17
N GLN A 181 11.69 9.37 -19.41
CA GLN A 181 12.68 8.63 -20.20
C GLN A 181 12.70 9.12 -21.66
N LYS A 182 11.54 9.33 -22.29
CA LYS A 182 11.45 9.91 -23.64
C LYS A 182 12.03 11.33 -23.74
N LEU A 183 12.01 12.09 -22.64
CA LEU A 183 12.69 13.40 -22.55
C LEU A 183 14.22 13.27 -22.38
N GLY A 184 14.77 12.06 -22.35
CA GLY A 184 16.22 11.79 -22.33
C GLY A 184 16.79 11.43 -20.95
N ASN A 185 15.93 11.25 -19.95
CA ASN A 185 16.37 10.91 -18.59
C ASN A 185 16.62 9.41 -18.40
N ARG A 186 17.56 9.08 -17.51
CA ARG A 186 17.70 7.72 -16.99
C ARG A 186 16.71 7.54 -15.84
N VAL A 187 15.73 6.66 -16.03
CA VAL A 187 14.60 6.54 -15.11
C VAL A 187 14.52 5.14 -14.52
N GLY A 188 14.35 5.08 -13.20
CA GLY A 188 13.95 3.88 -12.49
C GLY A 188 12.55 4.03 -11.92
N VAL A 189 11.88 2.90 -11.68
CA VAL A 189 10.58 2.84 -11.02
C VAL A 189 10.62 1.87 -9.85
N LEU A 190 10.01 2.26 -8.74
CA LEU A 190 9.85 1.43 -7.56
C LEU A 190 8.37 1.36 -7.18
N ASP A 191 7.78 0.18 -7.33
CA ASP A 191 6.42 -0.10 -6.87
C ASP A 191 6.44 -0.39 -5.37
N ALA A 192 5.90 0.54 -4.57
CA ALA A 192 5.78 0.42 -3.12
C ALA A 192 4.36 0.01 -2.69
N ASP A 193 3.45 -0.29 -3.63
CA ASP A 193 2.10 -0.75 -3.31
C ASP A 193 2.09 -2.25 -3.02
N ILE A 194 2.15 -2.61 -1.75
CA ILE A 194 2.19 -4.01 -1.31
C ILE A 194 0.83 -4.70 -1.44
N TYR A 195 -0.26 -3.94 -1.38
CA TYR A 195 -1.60 -4.50 -1.35
C TYR A 195 -2.14 -4.79 -2.74
N GLY A 196 -1.61 -4.12 -3.76
CA GLY A 196 -1.98 -4.33 -5.16
C GLY A 196 -0.85 -3.94 -6.10
N PRO A 197 0.31 -4.63 -6.03
CA PRO A 197 1.43 -4.35 -6.93
C PRO A 197 0.98 -4.60 -8.37
N SER A 198 1.03 -3.57 -9.20
CA SER A 198 0.48 -3.61 -10.57
C SER A 198 1.51 -3.23 -11.63
N MET A 199 2.64 -2.64 -11.22
CA MET A 199 3.68 -2.23 -12.16
C MET A 199 4.30 -3.37 -12.99
N PRO A 200 4.56 -4.59 -12.44
CA PRO A 200 5.12 -5.67 -13.26
C PRO A 200 4.24 -6.00 -14.46
N SER A 201 2.92 -6.09 -14.24
CA SER A 201 1.95 -6.37 -15.29
C SER A 201 1.84 -5.20 -16.28
N MET A 202 1.76 -3.97 -15.78
CA MET A 202 1.69 -2.76 -16.62
C MET A 202 2.92 -2.52 -17.50
N LEU A 203 4.06 -3.12 -17.14
CA LEU A 203 5.31 -3.04 -17.89
C LEU A 203 5.63 -4.34 -18.66
N GLY A 204 4.74 -5.34 -18.65
CA GLY A 204 4.92 -6.58 -19.39
C GLY A 204 6.04 -7.49 -18.85
N VAL A 205 6.42 -7.33 -17.59
CA VAL A 205 7.46 -8.11 -16.90
C VAL A 205 6.89 -8.92 -15.74
N GLU A 206 5.61 -9.25 -15.80
CA GLU A 206 4.95 -10.09 -14.81
C GLU A 206 5.62 -11.46 -14.71
N GLY A 207 5.82 -11.95 -13.48
CA GLY A 207 6.53 -13.20 -13.20
C GLY A 207 8.06 -13.10 -13.27
N VAL A 208 8.63 -11.99 -13.74
CA VAL A 208 10.08 -11.77 -13.71
C VAL A 208 10.50 -11.39 -12.29
N LYS A 209 11.30 -12.26 -11.65
CA LYS A 209 11.87 -11.98 -10.33
C LYS A 209 13.22 -11.28 -10.46
N PRO A 210 13.52 -10.27 -9.62
CA PRO A 210 14.84 -9.65 -9.60
C PRO A 210 15.89 -10.67 -9.16
N GLN A 211 17.06 -10.61 -9.78
CA GLN A 211 18.20 -11.43 -9.37
C GLN A 211 18.87 -10.80 -8.14
N LEU A 212 19.56 -11.63 -7.36
CA LEU A 212 20.40 -11.19 -6.26
C LEU A 212 21.87 -11.39 -6.66
N GLU A 213 22.61 -10.30 -6.74
CA GLU A 213 24.05 -10.29 -7.00
C GLU A 213 24.75 -9.55 -5.86
N ASN A 214 25.74 -10.19 -5.22
CA ASN A 214 26.49 -9.59 -4.11
C ASN A 214 25.58 -9.02 -2.99
N GLU A 215 24.53 -9.75 -2.62
CA GLU A 215 23.52 -9.34 -1.61
C GLU A 215 22.71 -8.09 -2.00
N GLN A 216 22.77 -7.66 -3.27
CA GLN A 216 21.97 -6.57 -3.81
C GLN A 216 21.00 -7.08 -4.88
N PHE A 217 19.81 -6.48 -4.93
CA PHE A 217 18.86 -6.72 -6.01
C PHE A 217 19.38 -6.09 -7.30
N VAL A 218 19.36 -6.86 -8.38
CA VAL A 218 19.49 -6.35 -9.74
C VAL A 218 18.09 -5.92 -10.20
N PRO A 219 17.86 -4.64 -10.50
CA PRO A 219 16.54 -4.18 -10.96
C PRO A 219 16.19 -4.87 -12.29
N VAL A 220 14.91 -5.20 -12.45
CA VAL A 220 14.37 -5.78 -13.67
C VAL A 220 14.37 -4.71 -14.75
N GLU A 221 14.91 -5.01 -15.91
CA GLU A 221 14.82 -4.12 -17.08
C GLU A 221 13.42 -4.23 -17.66
N ALA A 222 12.75 -3.09 -17.84
CA ALA A 222 11.43 -3.03 -18.46
C ALA A 222 11.29 -1.76 -19.31
N HIS A 223 11.28 -1.91 -20.64
CA HIS A 223 11.16 -0.80 -21.60
C HIS A 223 12.21 0.31 -21.38
N GLY A 224 13.44 -0.09 -21.06
CA GLY A 224 14.57 0.77 -20.72
C GLY A 224 14.52 1.37 -19.30
N LEU A 225 13.50 1.05 -18.50
CA LEU A 225 13.41 1.45 -17.10
C LEU A 225 14.12 0.42 -16.21
N ALA A 226 14.80 0.89 -15.17
CA ALA A 226 15.21 0.03 -14.07
C ALA A 226 14.04 -0.12 -13.09
N MET A 227 13.44 -1.31 -13.00
CA MET A 227 12.20 -1.55 -12.28
C MET A 227 12.42 -2.48 -11.09
N LEU A 228 11.79 -2.15 -9.97
CA LEU A 228 11.54 -3.08 -8.88
C LEU A 228 10.12 -2.94 -8.37
N SER A 229 9.59 -4.06 -7.87
CA SER A 229 8.34 -4.07 -7.14
C SER A 229 8.47 -4.83 -5.85
N ILE A 230 7.84 -4.31 -4.80
CA ILE A 230 7.67 -5.06 -3.57
C ILE A 230 6.82 -6.32 -3.77
N GLY A 231 5.96 -6.32 -4.79
CA GLY A 231 5.24 -7.50 -5.26
C GLY A 231 6.17 -8.64 -5.68
N SER A 232 7.36 -8.33 -6.20
CA SER A 232 8.34 -9.35 -6.61
C SER A 232 8.99 -10.07 -5.42
N LEU A 233 8.88 -9.53 -4.20
CA LEU A 233 9.33 -10.17 -2.96
C LEU A 233 8.25 -11.07 -2.34
N LEU A 234 7.03 -11.06 -2.89
CA LEU A 234 5.95 -11.96 -2.51
C LEU A 234 6.24 -13.33 -3.15
N ASP A 235 6.73 -14.29 -2.37
CA ASP A 235 6.76 -15.67 -2.84
C ASP A 235 5.33 -16.18 -3.02
N GLY A 236 5.05 -16.75 -4.20
CA GLY A 236 3.69 -16.93 -4.75
C GLY A 236 2.68 -17.59 -3.82
N ASP A 237 1.44 -17.11 -3.91
CA ASP A 237 0.10 -17.63 -3.59
C ASP A 237 -0.17 -18.50 -2.35
N ASN A 238 0.82 -19.06 -1.66
CA ASN A 238 0.61 -20.12 -0.66
C ASN A 238 0.98 -19.76 0.78
N THR A 239 1.39 -18.52 1.05
CA THR A 239 1.50 -18.06 2.44
C THR A 239 1.00 -16.62 2.56
N PRO A 240 -0.15 -16.37 3.21
CA PRO A 240 -0.57 -15.03 3.56
C PRO A 240 0.43 -14.45 4.58
N VAL A 241 1.53 -13.87 4.09
CA VAL A 241 2.42 -13.11 4.94
C VAL A 241 1.68 -11.82 5.27
N ALA A 242 1.39 -11.59 6.55
CA ALA A 242 0.82 -10.32 6.98
C ALA A 242 1.86 -9.20 6.76
N TRP A 243 1.77 -8.49 5.63
CA TRP A 243 2.61 -7.37 5.24
C TRP A 243 2.28 -6.07 5.99
N ARG A 244 2.10 -6.14 7.32
CA ARG A 244 1.70 -4.96 8.12
C ARG A 244 2.89 -4.27 8.79
N GLY A 245 2.83 -2.94 8.83
CA GLY A 245 3.68 -2.06 9.62
C GLY A 245 5.18 -2.23 9.36
N PRO A 246 5.99 -2.72 10.33
CA PRO A 246 7.44 -2.76 10.23
C PRO A 246 8.00 -3.64 9.10
N LYS A 247 7.32 -4.74 8.73
CA LYS A 247 7.81 -5.65 7.67
C LYS A 247 7.73 -5.02 6.29
N ALA A 248 6.60 -4.40 5.98
CA ALA A 248 6.37 -3.63 4.75
C ALA A 248 7.39 -2.49 4.60
N THR A 249 7.54 -1.70 5.66
CA THR A 249 8.54 -0.65 5.74
C THR A 249 9.96 -1.20 5.56
N GLY A 250 10.30 -2.31 6.22
CA GLY A 250 11.61 -2.95 6.12
C GLY A 250 11.93 -3.38 4.69
N ALA A 251 10.98 -4.05 4.02
CA ALA A 251 11.13 -4.47 2.63
C ALA A 251 11.26 -3.29 1.67
N LEU A 252 10.47 -2.22 1.85
CA LEU A 252 10.62 -0.99 1.05
C LEU A 252 12.02 -0.39 1.22
N MET A 253 12.51 -0.28 2.47
CA MET A 253 13.86 0.23 2.73
C MET A 253 14.94 -0.71 2.18
N GLN A 254 14.68 -2.02 2.13
CA GLN A 254 15.57 -3.01 1.54
C GLN A 254 15.64 -2.82 0.02
N LEU A 255 14.50 -2.72 -0.67
CA LEU A 255 14.46 -2.45 -2.12
C LEU A 255 15.05 -1.10 -2.48
N PHE A 256 14.92 -0.10 -1.61
CA PHE A 256 15.53 1.20 -1.84
C PHE A 256 17.07 1.16 -1.66
N ASN A 257 17.57 0.61 -0.55
CA ASN A 257 18.98 0.69 -0.18
C ASN A 257 19.85 -0.47 -0.70
N GLN A 258 19.28 -1.68 -0.83
CA GLN A 258 19.98 -2.90 -1.24
C GLN A 258 19.69 -3.25 -2.70
N THR A 259 19.50 -2.24 -3.54
CA THR A 259 19.37 -2.41 -4.99
C THR A 259 20.55 -1.79 -5.68
N ASN A 260 21.10 -2.51 -6.65
CA ASN A 260 22.14 -2.03 -7.53
C ASN A 260 21.53 -1.11 -8.59
N TRP A 261 20.94 0.01 -8.16
CA TRP A 261 20.38 1.01 -9.07
C TRP A 261 21.47 1.51 -10.02
N PRO A 262 21.20 1.65 -11.33
CA PRO A 262 22.11 2.35 -12.23
C PRO A 262 22.16 3.84 -11.85
N MET A 263 22.97 4.62 -12.55
CA MET A 263 22.92 6.08 -12.40
C MET A 263 21.59 6.58 -12.96
N LEU A 264 20.73 7.08 -12.08
CA LEU A 264 19.39 7.55 -12.40
C LEU A 264 19.29 9.06 -12.24
N ASP A 265 18.64 9.69 -13.21
CA ASP A 265 18.21 11.08 -13.11
C ASP A 265 16.90 11.14 -12.29
N TYR A 266 16.02 10.16 -12.47
CA TYR A 266 14.78 10.01 -11.69
C TYR A 266 14.60 8.59 -11.16
N LEU A 267 14.25 8.46 -9.88
CA LEU A 267 13.56 7.29 -9.36
C LEU A 267 12.11 7.70 -9.07
N VAL A 268 11.16 7.13 -9.80
CA VAL A 268 9.72 7.37 -9.58
C VAL A 268 9.17 6.27 -8.68
N ILE A 269 8.61 6.64 -7.54
CA ILE A 269 8.08 5.68 -6.55
C ILE A 269 6.55 5.71 -6.56
N ASP A 270 5.92 4.58 -6.83
CA ASP A 270 4.47 4.40 -6.74
C ASP A 270 4.08 4.11 -5.30
N MET A 271 3.51 5.08 -4.61
CA MET A 271 3.15 4.92 -3.20
C MET A 271 1.89 4.04 -3.06
N PRO A 272 1.72 3.27 -1.96
CA PRO A 272 0.43 2.65 -1.67
C PRO A 272 -0.66 3.73 -1.52
N PRO A 273 -1.96 3.43 -1.70
CA PRO A 273 -3.01 4.42 -1.54
C PRO A 273 -3.21 4.86 -0.07
N GLY A 274 -3.81 6.04 0.13
CA GLY A 274 -4.25 6.52 1.45
C GLY A 274 -3.29 7.53 2.08
N THR A 275 -3.17 7.50 3.42
CA THR A 275 -2.18 8.25 4.22
C THR A 275 -1.67 7.38 5.38
N GLY A 276 -1.43 6.09 5.10
CA GLY A 276 -1.04 5.10 6.11
C GLY A 276 0.45 5.14 6.49
N ASP A 277 0.85 4.27 7.42
CA ASP A 277 2.20 4.23 8.02
C ASP A 277 3.35 4.07 7.01
N ILE A 278 3.12 3.34 5.91
CA ILE A 278 4.13 3.13 4.85
C ILE A 278 4.44 4.46 4.17
N GLN A 279 3.42 5.28 3.88
CA GLN A 279 3.62 6.58 3.25
C GLN A 279 4.37 7.53 4.16
N LEU A 280 3.99 7.58 5.44
CA LEU A 280 4.69 8.40 6.42
C LEU A 280 6.14 7.95 6.60
N THR A 281 6.38 6.63 6.62
CA THR A 281 7.75 6.13 6.77
C THR A 281 8.61 6.42 5.55
N LEU A 282 8.08 6.22 4.34
CA LEU A 282 8.73 6.63 3.10
C LEU A 282 9.09 8.11 3.16
N ALA A 283 8.10 8.94 3.52
CA ALA A 283 8.23 10.38 3.64
C ALA A 283 9.25 10.82 4.71
N GLN A 284 9.58 9.97 5.69
CA GLN A 284 10.55 10.27 6.75
C GLN A 284 11.93 9.64 6.53
N ARG A 285 12.06 8.58 5.73
CA ARG A 285 13.30 7.80 5.61
C ARG A 285 13.94 7.87 4.23
N ILE A 286 13.16 8.12 3.19
CA ILE A 286 13.66 8.27 1.83
C ILE A 286 13.88 9.76 1.56
N PRO A 287 15.05 10.16 1.01
CA PRO A 287 15.37 11.56 0.73
C PRO A 287 14.61 12.07 -0.51
N VAL A 288 13.28 12.08 -0.45
CA VAL A 288 12.37 12.51 -1.52
C VAL A 288 12.69 13.93 -1.98
N THR A 289 12.73 14.13 -3.30
CA THR A 289 12.91 15.44 -3.92
C THR A 289 11.58 16.18 -4.03
N GLY A 290 10.52 15.48 -4.40
CA GLY A 290 9.17 16.04 -4.41
C GLY A 290 8.09 15.01 -4.69
N ALA A 291 6.84 15.42 -4.48
CA ALA A 291 5.65 14.58 -4.61
C ALA A 291 4.71 15.06 -5.73
N VAL A 292 4.12 14.11 -6.47
CA VAL A 292 3.01 14.35 -7.40
C VAL A 292 1.76 13.70 -6.82
N ILE A 293 0.66 14.46 -6.79
CA ILE A 293 -0.63 13.97 -6.31
C ILE A 293 -1.52 13.63 -7.50
N VAL A 294 -1.96 12.39 -7.58
CA VAL A 294 -2.94 11.93 -8.58
C VAL A 294 -4.32 11.94 -7.94
N THR A 295 -5.28 12.60 -8.59
CA THR A 295 -6.68 12.65 -8.16
C THR A 295 -7.63 12.51 -9.34
N THR A 296 -8.93 12.55 -9.08
CA THR A 296 -10.01 12.64 -10.09
C THR A 296 -10.91 13.82 -9.75
N PRO A 297 -11.71 14.36 -10.69
CA PRO A 297 -12.60 15.50 -10.41
C PRO A 297 -13.66 15.24 -9.33
N GLN A 298 -13.90 13.98 -8.97
CA GLN A 298 -14.87 13.58 -7.94
C GLN A 298 -14.54 14.15 -6.57
N HIS A 299 -15.53 14.73 -5.89
CA HIS A 299 -15.37 15.38 -4.59
C HIS A 299 -14.69 14.51 -3.52
N ILE A 300 -14.99 13.20 -3.46
CA ILE A 300 -14.34 12.29 -2.51
C ILE A 300 -12.84 12.16 -2.78
N ALA A 301 -12.44 12.04 -4.05
CA ALA A 301 -11.03 11.96 -4.42
C ALA A 301 -10.29 13.25 -4.09
N LEU A 302 -10.96 14.40 -4.25
CA LEU A 302 -10.42 15.72 -3.91
C LEU A 302 -10.12 15.83 -2.42
N MET A 303 -11.05 15.44 -1.54
CA MET A 303 -10.82 15.43 -0.09
C MET A 303 -9.63 14.56 0.31
N ASP A 304 -9.44 13.40 -0.35
CA ASP A 304 -8.31 12.55 -0.03
C ASP A 304 -6.99 13.08 -0.62
N ALA A 305 -7.03 13.74 -1.77
CA ALA A 305 -5.87 14.45 -2.33
C ALA A 305 -5.40 15.58 -1.40
N GLN A 306 -6.33 16.34 -0.80
CA GLN A 306 -6.01 17.35 0.21
C GLN A 306 -5.27 16.74 1.42
N LYS A 307 -5.75 15.61 1.95
CA LYS A 307 -5.05 14.89 3.04
C LYS A 307 -3.65 14.46 2.64
N GLY A 308 -3.47 14.01 1.40
CA GLY A 308 -2.16 13.66 0.84
C GLY A 308 -1.20 14.86 0.81
N ILE A 309 -1.66 16.02 0.33
CA ILE A 309 -0.87 17.26 0.33
C ILE A 309 -0.48 17.67 1.76
N GLU A 310 -1.43 17.62 2.69
CA GLU A 310 -1.18 17.95 4.10
C GLU A 310 -0.16 17.02 4.76
N MET A 311 -0.16 15.72 4.42
CA MET A 311 0.85 14.79 4.88
C MET A 311 2.25 15.16 4.38
N PHE A 312 2.39 15.53 3.11
CA PHE A 312 3.67 15.96 2.55
C PHE A 312 4.16 17.28 3.15
N ASN A 313 3.25 18.24 3.37
CA ASN A 313 3.56 19.49 4.07
C ASN A 313 4.10 19.22 5.48
N LYS A 314 3.46 18.32 6.24
CA LYS A 314 3.91 17.92 7.60
C LYS A 314 5.27 17.22 7.60
N THR A 315 5.62 16.54 6.51
CA THR A 315 6.92 15.86 6.35
C THR A 315 7.96 16.70 5.61
N SER A 316 7.63 17.96 5.28
CA SER A 316 8.48 18.89 4.54
C SER A 316 8.94 18.36 3.18
N ILE A 317 8.08 17.57 2.51
CA ILE A 317 8.27 17.15 1.13
C ILE A 317 7.49 18.14 0.25
N PRO A 318 8.15 18.79 -0.73
CA PRO A 318 7.46 19.71 -1.62
C PRO A 318 6.54 18.94 -2.57
N VAL A 319 5.29 19.37 -2.66
CA VAL A 319 4.37 18.89 -3.70
C VAL A 319 4.69 19.63 -4.99
N ILE A 320 5.22 18.90 -5.97
CA ILE A 320 5.63 19.41 -7.29
C ILE A 320 4.41 19.74 -8.14
N GLY A 321 3.28 19.08 -7.91
CA GLY A 321 2.00 19.44 -8.52
C GLY A 321 0.94 18.35 -8.43
N VAL A 322 -0.21 18.64 -9.02
CA VAL A 322 -1.38 17.76 -9.06
C VAL A 322 -1.60 17.30 -10.50
N VAL A 323 -1.91 16.02 -10.68
CA VAL A 323 -2.42 15.45 -11.93
C VAL A 323 -3.88 15.08 -11.71
N GLU A 324 -4.77 15.63 -12.53
CA GLU A 324 -6.19 15.26 -12.51
C GLU A 324 -6.44 14.19 -13.57
N ASN A 325 -6.66 12.96 -13.13
CA ASN A 325 -6.96 11.84 -14.00
C ASN A 325 -8.48 11.71 -14.25
N MET A 326 -8.85 11.05 -15.35
CA MET A 326 -10.25 10.81 -15.73
C MET A 326 -11.06 12.12 -15.82
N ALA A 327 -10.44 13.19 -16.32
CA ALA A 327 -11.04 14.53 -16.35
C ALA A 327 -12.16 14.65 -17.41
N LEU A 328 -11.93 14.08 -18.60
CA LEU A 328 -12.85 14.14 -19.73
C LEU A 328 -12.99 12.78 -20.39
N HIS A 329 -14.19 12.45 -20.85
CA HIS A 329 -14.46 11.28 -21.69
C HIS A 329 -14.98 11.74 -23.05
N THR A 330 -14.40 11.20 -24.13
CA THR A 330 -14.90 11.41 -25.49
C THR A 330 -15.59 10.15 -25.98
N CYS A 331 -16.87 10.25 -26.30
CA CYS A 331 -17.65 9.13 -26.81
C CYS A 331 -17.10 8.67 -28.18
N SER A 332 -16.70 7.41 -28.27
CA SER A 332 -16.15 6.81 -29.50
C SER A 332 -17.15 6.74 -30.66
N ASN A 333 -18.45 6.81 -30.39
CA ASN A 333 -19.50 6.73 -31.41
C ASN A 333 -19.87 8.09 -32.02
N CYS A 334 -19.90 9.16 -31.23
CA CYS A 334 -20.37 10.48 -31.69
C CYS A 334 -19.37 11.64 -31.52
N GLY A 335 -18.23 11.41 -30.88
CA GLY A 335 -17.21 12.44 -30.62
C GLY A 335 -17.58 13.47 -29.54
N HIS A 336 -18.74 13.32 -28.88
CA HIS A 336 -19.11 14.21 -27.77
C HIS A 336 -18.13 14.03 -26.61
N THR A 337 -17.62 15.15 -26.10
CA THR A 337 -16.73 15.19 -24.95
C THR A 337 -17.48 15.70 -23.73
N GLU A 338 -17.43 14.96 -22.63
CA GLU A 338 -18.09 15.32 -21.38
C GLU A 338 -17.24 15.02 -20.14
N ALA A 339 -17.46 15.77 -19.08
CA ALA A 339 -16.78 15.63 -17.80
C ALA A 339 -17.61 14.75 -16.84
N ILE A 340 -17.65 13.44 -17.11
CA ILE A 340 -18.56 12.49 -16.42
C ILE A 340 -18.38 12.43 -14.90
N PHE A 341 -17.19 12.81 -14.41
CA PHE A 341 -16.85 12.81 -12.99
C PHE A 341 -16.84 14.21 -12.35
N GLY A 342 -17.29 15.22 -13.10
CA GLY A 342 -17.15 16.63 -12.74
C GLY A 342 -15.93 17.28 -13.41
N ALA A 343 -15.80 18.60 -13.25
CA ALA A 343 -14.72 19.39 -13.84
C ALA A 343 -14.11 20.36 -12.82
N GLY A 344 -12.83 20.69 -13.00
CA GLY A 344 -12.13 21.73 -12.23
C GLY A 344 -11.76 21.35 -10.80
N GLY A 345 -11.85 20.07 -10.42
CA GLY A 345 -11.55 19.62 -9.07
C GLY A 345 -10.06 19.76 -8.73
N GLY A 346 -9.21 19.23 -9.60
CA GLY A 346 -7.76 19.32 -9.53
C GLY A 346 -7.26 20.76 -9.65
N GLU A 347 -7.86 21.56 -10.53
CA GLU A 347 -7.59 23.01 -10.65
C GLU A 347 -7.87 23.74 -9.34
N SER A 348 -9.02 23.44 -8.70
CA SER A 348 -9.40 24.04 -7.42
C SER A 348 -8.38 23.71 -6.33
N ILE A 349 -7.98 22.45 -6.19
CA ILE A 349 -6.96 22.02 -5.20
C ILE A 349 -5.61 22.68 -5.51
N ALA A 350 -5.19 22.66 -6.77
CA ALA A 350 -3.93 23.25 -7.20
C ALA A 350 -3.86 24.74 -6.80
N LYS A 351 -4.95 25.48 -7.02
CA LYS A 351 -5.07 26.89 -6.62
C LYS A 351 -5.09 27.08 -5.11
N GLU A 352 -5.86 26.25 -4.38
CA GLU A 352 -5.97 26.32 -2.92
C GLU A 352 -4.62 26.15 -2.23
N TYR A 353 -3.86 25.14 -2.64
CA TYR A 353 -2.55 24.80 -2.06
C TYR A 353 -1.37 25.50 -2.76
N GLN A 354 -1.63 26.35 -3.75
CA GLN A 354 -0.62 27.08 -4.52
C GLN A 354 0.44 26.17 -5.16
N VAL A 355 -0.01 25.01 -5.64
CA VAL A 355 0.81 24.04 -6.39
C VAL A 355 0.35 24.03 -7.85
N PRO A 356 1.21 23.70 -8.82
CA PRO A 356 0.80 23.68 -10.22
C PRO A 356 -0.11 22.49 -10.50
N LEU A 357 -1.08 22.68 -11.40
CA LEU A 357 -1.72 21.59 -12.10
C LEU A 357 -0.78 21.14 -13.22
N LEU A 358 -0.26 19.92 -13.14
CA LEU A 358 0.72 19.39 -14.10
C LEU A 358 0.06 18.95 -15.40
N GLY A 359 -1.22 18.54 -15.34
CA GLY A 359 -2.01 18.15 -16.49
C GLY A 359 -3.33 17.48 -16.11
N GLN A 360 -4.18 17.33 -17.11
CA GLN A 360 -5.45 16.63 -17.04
C GLN A 360 -5.42 15.46 -18.02
N LEU A 361 -5.75 14.25 -17.53
CA LEU A 361 -5.75 13.03 -18.34
C LEU A 361 -7.18 12.62 -18.68
N PRO A 362 -7.46 12.21 -19.92
CA PRO A 362 -8.79 11.74 -20.30
C PRO A 362 -9.08 10.34 -19.75
N LEU A 363 -10.36 10.02 -19.61
CA LEU A 363 -10.84 8.66 -19.42
C LEU A 363 -10.99 7.98 -20.78
N ALA A 364 -10.02 7.15 -21.13
CA ALA A 364 -9.99 6.41 -22.39
C ALA A 364 -9.79 4.90 -22.19
N SER A 365 -10.52 4.10 -22.98
CA SER A 365 -10.41 2.63 -22.98
C SER A 365 -9.01 2.15 -23.36
N ASP A 366 -8.35 2.91 -24.21
CA ASP A 366 -7.08 2.54 -24.83
C ASP A 366 -5.94 2.67 -23.83
N ILE A 367 -5.93 3.70 -22.97
CA ILE A 367 -4.99 3.81 -21.85
C ILE A 367 -5.01 2.53 -20.99
N ARG A 368 -6.22 2.07 -20.63
CA ARG A 368 -6.41 0.81 -19.90
C ARG A 368 -5.94 -0.39 -20.73
N ALA A 369 -6.36 -0.48 -22.00
CA ALA A 369 -6.01 -1.61 -22.87
C ALA A 369 -4.50 -1.75 -23.09
N GLN A 370 -3.79 -0.64 -23.18
CA GLN A 370 -2.34 -0.58 -23.36
C GLN A 370 -1.60 -0.94 -22.06
N ALA A 371 -2.07 -0.44 -20.91
CA ALA A 371 -1.55 -0.85 -19.61
C ALA A 371 -1.72 -2.36 -19.37
N ASP A 372 -2.89 -2.93 -19.65
CA ASP A 372 -3.14 -4.38 -19.50
C ASP A 372 -2.28 -5.25 -20.43
N LYS A 373 -1.85 -4.71 -21.57
CA LYS A 373 -0.94 -5.39 -22.50
C LYS A 373 0.53 -5.30 -22.09
N GLY A 374 0.84 -4.55 -21.03
CA GLY A 374 2.22 -4.28 -20.65
C GLY A 374 2.95 -3.29 -21.56
N VAL A 375 2.20 -2.52 -22.39
CA VAL A 375 2.77 -1.54 -23.34
C VAL A 375 2.06 -0.19 -23.13
N PRO A 376 2.40 0.57 -22.08
CA PRO A 376 1.72 1.82 -21.72
C PRO A 376 1.67 2.85 -22.86
N SER A 377 0.68 3.74 -22.80
CA SER A 377 0.39 4.77 -23.81
C SER A 377 1.61 5.50 -24.37
N VAL A 378 2.57 5.88 -23.52
CA VAL A 378 3.78 6.59 -23.95
C VAL A 378 4.66 5.78 -24.91
N ILE A 379 4.66 4.45 -24.80
CA ILE A 379 5.47 3.54 -25.64
C ILE A 379 4.63 2.63 -26.54
N ALA A 380 3.32 2.82 -26.58
CA ALA A 380 2.43 2.14 -27.51
C ALA A 380 2.84 2.39 -28.98
N ASN A 381 2.26 1.64 -29.91
CA ASN A 381 2.54 1.77 -31.35
C ASN A 381 4.05 1.68 -31.67
N GLU A 382 4.70 0.60 -31.23
CA GLU A 382 6.12 0.33 -31.46
C GLU A 382 7.05 1.45 -30.93
N GLY A 383 6.70 2.02 -29.78
CA GLY A 383 7.47 3.08 -29.13
C GLY A 383 7.14 4.50 -29.61
N GLN A 384 6.26 4.68 -30.60
CA GLN A 384 5.85 6.02 -31.06
C GLN A 384 4.96 6.74 -30.03
N GLY A 385 4.17 5.98 -29.28
CA GLY A 385 3.11 6.47 -28.41
C GLY A 385 1.74 6.39 -29.08
N ASP A 386 0.68 6.32 -28.28
CA ASP A 386 -0.69 6.49 -28.74
C ASP A 386 -1.14 7.97 -28.62
N ASP A 387 -2.41 8.24 -28.93
CA ASP A 387 -3.00 9.58 -28.88
C ASP A 387 -2.94 10.22 -27.47
N TYR A 388 -2.69 9.42 -26.43
CA TYR A 388 -2.61 9.87 -25.03
C TYR A 388 -1.19 10.13 -24.55
N ALA A 389 -0.18 9.68 -25.30
CA ALA A 389 1.24 9.86 -24.96
C ALA A 389 1.61 11.33 -24.72
N GLN A 390 1.05 12.25 -25.51
CA GLN A 390 1.36 13.67 -25.42
C GLN A 390 0.98 14.27 -24.06
N PHE A 391 -0.15 13.87 -23.48
CA PHE A 391 -0.55 14.37 -22.15
C PHE A 391 0.50 14.01 -21.08
N TYR A 392 1.07 12.80 -21.15
CA TYR A 392 2.11 12.38 -20.21
C TYR A 392 3.46 13.07 -20.47
N LEU A 393 3.80 13.35 -21.73
CA LEU A 393 4.99 14.14 -22.09
C LEU A 393 4.90 15.58 -21.57
N ASP A 394 3.72 16.20 -21.68
CA ASP A 394 3.46 17.54 -21.15
C ASP A 394 3.56 17.55 -19.62
N ILE A 395 2.97 16.56 -18.94
CA ILE A 395 3.10 16.38 -17.49
C ILE A 395 4.58 16.20 -17.08
N ALA A 396 5.33 15.36 -17.80
CA ALA A 396 6.75 15.13 -17.51
C ALA A 396 7.58 16.41 -17.69
N THR A 397 7.33 17.18 -18.75
CA THR A 397 7.99 18.48 -18.97
C THR A 397 7.69 19.44 -17.82
N ASN A 398 6.43 19.51 -17.38
CA ASN A 398 6.04 20.33 -16.24
C ASN A 398 6.69 19.86 -14.93
N ILE A 399 6.91 18.55 -14.75
CA ILE A 399 7.65 18.00 -13.61
C ILE A 399 9.11 18.48 -13.65
N GLU A 400 9.81 18.36 -14.78
CA GLU A 400 11.22 18.79 -14.90
C GLU A 400 11.41 20.27 -14.55
N VAL A 401 10.52 21.13 -15.05
CA VAL A 401 10.55 22.58 -14.79
C VAL A 401 10.39 22.90 -13.29
N ASN A 402 9.59 22.13 -12.57
CA ASN A 402 9.28 22.41 -11.17
C ASN A 402 10.23 21.71 -10.19
N ILE A 403 10.71 20.50 -10.50
CA ILE A 403 11.48 19.67 -9.57
C ILE A 403 12.90 20.18 -9.34
N GLU A 404 13.51 20.84 -10.33
CA GLU A 404 14.87 21.40 -10.20
C GLU A 404 14.98 22.45 -9.10
N ARG A 405 13.89 23.14 -8.76
CA ARG A 405 13.82 24.10 -7.64
C ARG A 405 14.06 23.43 -6.28
N PHE A 406 13.85 22.12 -6.21
CA PHE A 406 13.90 21.33 -4.99
C PHE A 406 15.01 20.28 -5.01
N ALA A 407 15.93 20.37 -5.99
CA ALA A 407 17.06 19.46 -6.11
C ALA A 407 17.93 19.46 -4.84
N LYS A 408 18.26 18.26 -4.34
CA LYS A 408 19.16 18.13 -3.18
C LYS A 408 20.61 18.29 -3.65
N LYS A 409 21.41 19.05 -2.90
CA LYS A 409 22.84 19.20 -3.18
C LYS A 409 23.54 17.85 -3.08
N ARG A 410 24.20 17.42 -4.15
CA ARG A 410 24.96 16.19 -4.22
C ARG A 410 26.44 16.48 -4.04
N ASP A 411 27.13 15.63 -3.30
CA ASP A 411 28.58 15.65 -3.19
C ASP A 411 29.16 14.79 -4.31
N ASP A 412 29.33 15.38 -5.49
CA ASP A 412 29.84 14.69 -6.69
C ASP A 412 31.34 14.35 -6.57
N GLY A 413 31.99 14.71 -5.45
CA GLY A 413 33.40 14.42 -5.17
C GLY A 413 33.68 13.00 -4.66
N ARG A 414 32.66 12.19 -4.36
CA ARG A 414 32.85 10.80 -3.91
C ARG A 414 32.82 9.84 -5.09
N ILE A 415 34.00 9.60 -5.63
CA ILE A 415 34.27 8.45 -6.51
C ILE A 415 34.18 7.21 -5.61
N PHE A 416 33.16 6.37 -5.81
CA PHE A 416 33.00 5.08 -5.10
C PHE A 416 34.01 4.05 -5.59
#